data_AF-A0A3R6LZ76-F1
#
_entry.id   AF-A0A3R6LZ76-F1
#
_cell.length_a   1.000
_cell.length_b   1.000
_cell.length_c   1.000
_cell.angle_alpha   90.00
_cell.angle_beta   90.00
_cell.angle_gamma   90.00
#
_symmetry.space_group_name_H-M   'P 1'
#
loop_
_entity.id
_entity.type
_entity.pdbx_description
1 polymer ?
#
loop_
_entity_poly.entity_id
_entity_poly.type
_entity_poly.pdbx_seq_one_letter_code
_entity_poly.pdbx_strand_id
1 'polypeptide(L)'
;MWRYEKRLQYPVNIKTPNPKIAQYIMSQYGGPDGEIGASMRYLSQRYTMPYKMQKGLLTDIGTEELAHMEMIAAIVQQLTRNLTPAQIESSGFGPYYIDHTTAIWPQAAGGIPFNACEFQSKGDAITDLYEDMAADGATA
;
A
#
# COMPACT_ATOMS: atom_id res chain seq x y z
N MET A 1 -18.53 4.04 -9.78
CA MET A 1 -17.88 3.80 -11.08
C MET A 1 -16.47 4.32 -10.97
N TRP A 2 -15.47 3.56 -11.41
CA TRP A 2 -14.07 3.98 -11.42
C TRP A 2 -13.66 4.42 -12.82
N ARG A 3 -12.70 5.34 -12.90
CA ARG A 3 -11.99 5.68 -14.14
C ARG A 3 -10.50 5.57 -13.84
N TYR A 4 -9.80 4.85 -14.70
CA TYR A 4 -8.36 4.73 -14.61
C TYR A 4 -7.70 5.77 -15.49
N GLU A 5 -6.69 6.43 -14.95
CA GLU A 5 -5.78 7.28 -15.70
C GLU A 5 -4.38 6.69 -15.61
N LYS A 6 -3.69 6.55 -16.75
CA LYS A 6 -2.36 5.91 -16.85
C LYS A 6 -1.26 6.65 -16.06
N ARG A 7 -1.47 7.92 -15.72
CA ARG A 7 -0.47 8.73 -15.03
C ARG A 7 -0.53 8.42 -13.54
N LEU A 8 0.63 8.18 -12.93
CA LEU A 8 0.74 8.18 -11.47
C LEU A 8 0.33 9.55 -10.92
N GLN A 9 -0.31 9.58 -9.75
CA GLN A 9 -0.70 10.81 -9.07
C GLN A 9 0.51 11.72 -8.84
N TYR A 10 1.64 11.12 -8.46
CA TYR A 10 2.95 11.78 -8.48
C TYR A 10 3.98 10.97 -9.28
N PRO A 11 4.80 11.60 -10.14
CA PRO A 11 5.78 10.88 -10.95
C PRO A 11 6.84 10.17 -10.11
N VAL A 12 7.02 8.87 -10.35
CA VAL A 12 8.10 8.06 -9.77
C VAL A 12 9.18 7.81 -10.82
N ASN A 13 10.42 8.21 -10.53
CA ASN A 13 11.55 8.08 -11.46
C ASN A 13 12.86 7.73 -10.74
N ILE A 14 12.96 6.48 -10.31
CA ILE A 14 14.15 5.92 -9.66
C ILE A 14 15.14 5.50 -10.72
N LYS A 15 16.40 5.95 -10.61
CA LYS A 15 17.47 5.63 -11.59
C LYS A 15 18.25 4.39 -11.21
N THR A 16 18.56 4.25 -9.93
CA THR A 16 19.41 3.18 -9.41
C THR A 16 18.56 2.13 -8.70
N PRO A 17 18.51 0.88 -9.20
CA PRO A 17 17.88 -0.23 -8.47
C PRO A 17 18.50 -0.41 -7.08
N ASN A 18 17.66 -0.71 -6.09
CA ASN A 18 18.08 -1.02 -4.73
C ASN A 18 17.11 -2.02 -4.09
N PRO A 19 17.36 -3.33 -4.23
CA PRO A 19 16.46 -4.37 -3.74
C PRO A 19 16.31 -4.38 -2.21
N LYS A 20 17.33 -3.93 -1.48
CA LYS A 20 17.26 -3.81 -0.02
C LYS A 20 16.24 -2.76 0.40
N ILE A 21 16.25 -1.59 -0.27
CA ILE A 21 15.24 -0.55 -0.02
C ILE A 21 13.86 -1.03 -0.48
N ALA A 22 13.76 -1.77 -1.59
CA ALA A 22 12.49 -2.32 -2.06
C ALA A 22 11.82 -3.20 -1.01
N GLN A 23 12.60 -4.03 -0.31
CA GLN A 23 12.10 -4.88 0.77
C GLN A 23 11.47 -4.07 1.92
N TYR A 24 12.06 -2.93 2.28
CA TYR A 24 11.50 -2.05 3.32
C TYR A 24 10.24 -1.33 2.83
N ILE A 25 10.30 -0.76 1.62
CA ILE A 25 9.18 -0.03 1.03
C ILE A 25 7.98 -0.94 0.77
N MET A 26 8.18 -2.24 0.59
CA MET A 26 7.06 -3.20 0.45
C MET A 26 6.06 -3.10 1.60
N SER A 27 6.50 -2.73 2.81
CA SER A 27 5.60 -2.52 3.95
C SER A 27 4.60 -1.40 3.73
N GLN A 28 4.92 -0.40 2.91
CA GLN A 28 3.97 0.64 2.51
C GLN A 28 2.98 0.12 1.46
N TYR A 29 3.30 -0.95 0.72
CA TYR A 29 2.34 -1.55 -0.21
C TYR A 29 1.34 -2.44 0.54
N GLY A 30 1.83 -3.48 1.21
CA GLY A 30 0.99 -4.53 1.81
C GLY A 30 1.25 -4.81 3.29
N GLY A 31 1.91 -3.90 4.01
CA GLY A 31 1.99 -3.97 5.47
C GLY A 31 0.69 -3.56 6.16
N PRO A 32 0.63 -3.69 7.49
CA PRO A 32 -0.56 -3.36 8.30
C PRO A 32 -1.10 -1.95 8.05
N ASP A 33 -0.19 -0.97 8.03
CA ASP A 33 -0.48 0.44 7.79
C ASP A 33 -0.10 0.87 6.36
N GLY A 34 -0.12 -0.07 5.41
CA GLY A 34 0.18 0.20 4.00
C GLY A 34 -1.03 0.70 3.21
N GLU A 35 -0.77 1.19 2.00
CA GLU A 35 -1.77 1.85 1.13
C GLU A 35 -2.92 0.91 0.71
N ILE A 36 -2.67 -0.40 0.61
CA ILE A 36 -3.75 -1.37 0.39
C ILE A 36 -4.71 -1.38 1.58
N GLY A 37 -4.19 -1.40 2.81
CA GLY A 37 -5.00 -1.33 4.03
C GLY A 37 -5.79 -0.03 4.09
N ALA A 38 -5.12 1.10 3.87
CA ALA A 38 -5.74 2.43 3.86
C ALA A 38 -6.87 2.55 2.81
N SER A 39 -6.61 2.16 1.56
CA SER A 39 -7.64 2.19 0.51
C SER A 39 -8.83 1.30 0.84
N MET A 40 -8.61 0.06 1.30
CA MET A 40 -9.71 -0.85 1.64
C MET A 40 -10.51 -0.35 2.84
N ARG A 41 -9.86 0.23 3.85
CA ARG A 41 -10.46 0.82 5.05
C ARG A 41 -11.46 1.92 4.69
N TYR A 42 -11.00 3.00 4.08
CA TYR A 42 -11.84 4.15 3.75
C TYR A 42 -12.98 3.79 2.79
N LEU A 43 -12.69 2.99 1.76
CA LEU A 43 -13.69 2.56 0.78
C LEU A 43 -14.74 1.60 1.35
N SER A 44 -14.43 0.88 2.43
CA SER A 44 -15.40 0.04 3.14
C SER A 44 -16.26 0.87 4.09
N GLN A 45 -15.64 1.70 4.93
CA GLN A 45 -16.33 2.47 5.96
C GLN A 45 -17.29 3.53 5.40
N ARG A 46 -17.07 4.03 4.17
CA ARG A 46 -17.98 5.01 3.53
C ARG A 46 -19.44 4.52 3.46
N TYR A 47 -19.68 3.21 3.40
CA TYR A 47 -21.03 2.68 3.22
C TYR A 47 -21.89 2.84 4.48
N THR A 48 -21.27 2.76 5.65
CA THR A 48 -21.91 2.88 6.97
C THR A 48 -21.86 4.31 7.53
N MET A 49 -21.00 5.18 6.99
CA MET A 49 -20.93 6.60 7.37
C MET A 49 -22.30 7.30 7.20
N PRO A 50 -22.94 7.80 8.29
CA PRO A 50 -24.28 8.37 8.24
C PRO A 50 -24.30 9.80 7.67
N TYR A 51 -23.16 10.49 7.70
CA TYR A 51 -23.06 11.88 7.26
C TYR A 51 -22.59 11.97 5.81
N LYS A 52 -23.38 12.66 4.97
CA LYS A 52 -23.13 12.74 3.52
C LYS A 52 -21.76 13.33 3.17
N MET A 53 -21.33 14.35 3.90
CA MET A 53 -20.04 15.02 3.66
C MET A 53 -18.87 14.07 3.95
N GLN A 54 -18.89 13.40 5.09
CA GLN A 54 -17.86 12.45 5.52
C GLN A 54 -17.86 11.20 4.63
N LYS A 55 -19.02 10.76 4.15
CA LYS A 55 -19.11 9.69 3.14
C LYS A 55 -18.40 10.08 1.83
N GLY A 56 -18.54 11.34 1.42
CA GLY A 56 -17.78 11.92 0.31
C GLY A 56 -16.28 11.91 0.62
N LEU A 57 -15.89 12.45 1.78
CA LEU A 57 -14.49 12.50 2.21
C LEU A 57 -13.81 11.13 2.23
N LEU A 58 -14.44 10.10 2.83
CA LEU A 58 -13.91 8.72 2.83
C LEU A 58 -13.81 8.14 1.41
N THR A 59 -14.69 8.56 0.50
CA THR A 59 -14.58 8.16 -0.91
C THR A 59 -13.41 8.83 -1.59
N ASP A 60 -13.18 10.11 -1.32
CA ASP A 60 -12.07 10.88 -1.88
C ASP A 60 -10.73 10.33 -1.38
N ILE A 61 -10.56 10.18 -0.07
CA ILE A 61 -9.34 9.63 0.56
C ILE A 61 -9.09 8.20 0.07
N GLY A 62 -10.06 7.29 0.22
CA GLY A 62 -9.87 5.91 -0.21
C GLY A 62 -9.58 5.74 -1.71
N THR A 63 -9.97 6.71 -2.54
CA THR A 63 -9.62 6.76 -3.96
C THR A 63 -8.18 7.26 -4.16
N GLU A 64 -7.75 8.26 -3.39
CA GLU A 64 -6.36 8.72 -3.35
C GLU A 64 -5.40 7.61 -2.89
N GLU A 65 -5.76 6.83 -1.88
CA GLU A 65 -4.92 5.72 -1.41
C GLU A 65 -4.72 4.61 -2.46
N LEU A 66 -5.66 4.42 -3.39
CA LEU A 66 -5.43 3.52 -4.53
C LEU A 66 -4.35 4.06 -5.47
N ALA A 67 -4.21 5.38 -5.58
CA ALA A 67 -3.15 6.01 -6.36
C ALA A 67 -1.80 5.96 -5.62
N HIS A 68 -1.81 6.13 -4.29
CA HIS A 68 -0.61 5.89 -3.47
C HIS A 68 -0.14 4.43 -3.58
N MET A 69 -1.06 3.47 -3.50
CA MET A 69 -0.78 2.05 -3.72
C MET A 69 -0.10 1.81 -5.08
N GLU A 70 -0.60 2.43 -6.16
CA GLU A 70 0.02 2.33 -7.49
C GLU A 70 1.43 2.95 -7.52
N MET A 71 1.63 4.09 -6.83
CA MET A 71 2.94 4.72 -6.69
C MET A 71 3.94 3.84 -5.95
N ILE A 72 3.54 3.20 -4.84
CA ILE A 72 4.42 2.28 -4.11
C ILE A 72 4.77 1.06 -4.98
N ALA A 73 3.80 0.50 -5.71
CA ALA A 73 4.06 -0.58 -6.65
C ALA A 73 5.07 -0.16 -7.73
N ALA A 74 4.95 1.05 -8.27
CA ALA A 74 5.90 1.60 -9.24
C ALA A 74 7.30 1.82 -8.62
N ILE A 75 7.39 2.26 -7.37
CA ILE A 75 8.66 2.40 -6.64
C ILE A 75 9.34 1.04 -6.50
N VAL A 76 8.63 0.05 -5.97
CA VAL A 76 9.15 -1.31 -5.78
C VAL A 76 9.61 -1.90 -7.11
N GLN A 77 8.79 -1.78 -8.16
CA GLN A 77 9.13 -2.24 -9.51
C GLN A 77 10.42 -1.61 -10.02
N GLN A 78 10.59 -0.29 -9.86
CA GLN A 78 11.78 0.40 -10.34
C GLN A 78 13.03 0.08 -9.51
N LEU A 79 12.86 -0.24 -8.22
CA LEU A 79 13.96 -0.65 -7.34
C LEU A 79 14.42 -2.09 -7.58
N THR A 80 13.57 -2.95 -8.13
CA THR A 80 13.85 -4.37 -8.36
C THR A 80 14.03 -4.75 -9.82
N ARG A 81 13.99 -3.79 -10.75
CA ARG A 81 14.21 -4.05 -12.18
C ARG A 81 15.65 -4.48 -12.47
N ASN A 82 15.79 -5.44 -13.39
CA ASN A 82 17.07 -5.87 -13.96
C ASN A 82 18.14 -6.30 -12.94
N LEU A 83 17.72 -6.87 -11.81
CA LEU A 83 18.67 -7.39 -10.81
C LEU A 83 19.39 -8.63 -11.34
N THR A 84 20.69 -8.72 -11.08
CA THR A 84 21.45 -9.95 -11.30
C THR A 84 21.26 -10.93 -10.13
N PRO A 85 21.47 -12.24 -10.34
CA PRO A 85 21.45 -13.21 -9.25
C PRO A 85 22.36 -12.82 -8.06
N ALA A 86 23.56 -12.29 -8.33
CA ALA A 86 24.47 -11.83 -7.29
C ALA A 86 23.92 -10.63 -6.49
N GLN A 87 23.18 -9.72 -7.13
CA GLN A 87 22.52 -8.60 -6.43
C GLN A 87 21.35 -9.08 -5.57
N ILE A 88 20.59 -10.07 -6.03
CA ILE A 88 19.49 -10.66 -5.27
C ILE A 88 20.03 -11.33 -3.99
N GLU A 89 21.09 -12.13 -4.13
CA GLU A 89 21.70 -12.84 -3.01
C GLU A 89 22.35 -11.87 -2.00
N SER A 90 23.17 -10.93 -2.47
CA SER A 90 23.91 -10.01 -1.58
C SER A 90 23.04 -8.95 -0.90
N SER A 91 21.83 -8.68 -1.39
CA SER A 91 20.95 -7.65 -0.84
C SER A 91 20.02 -8.12 0.28
N GLY A 92 19.85 -9.44 0.45
CA GLY A 92 18.85 -10.01 1.35
C GLY A 92 17.44 -10.10 0.73
N PHE A 93 17.27 -9.75 -0.55
CA PHE A 93 16.01 -9.86 -1.28
C PHE A 93 15.71 -11.29 -1.76
N GLY A 94 16.67 -12.21 -1.60
CA GLY A 94 16.56 -13.63 -1.95
C GLY A 94 15.25 -14.31 -1.52
N PRO A 95 14.83 -14.23 -0.24
CA PRO A 95 13.59 -14.85 0.22
C PRO A 95 12.37 -14.40 -0.57
N TYR A 96 12.18 -13.08 -0.74
CA TYR A 96 11.09 -12.54 -1.55
C TYR A 96 11.17 -13.00 -3.00
N TYR A 97 12.37 -12.98 -3.59
CA TYR A 97 12.58 -13.36 -4.98
C TYR A 97 12.26 -14.84 -5.25
N ILE A 98 12.54 -15.73 -4.29
CA ILE A 98 12.24 -17.16 -4.42
C ILE A 98 10.73 -17.38 -4.55
N ASP A 99 9.94 -16.66 -3.77
CA ASP A 99 8.49 -16.85 -3.74
C ASP A 99 7.77 -16.05 -4.83
N HIS A 100 8.29 -14.86 -5.17
CA HIS A 100 7.56 -13.86 -5.97
C HIS A 100 8.37 -13.26 -7.12
N THR A 101 9.63 -13.66 -7.29
CA THR A 101 10.57 -13.09 -8.27
C THR A 101 10.69 -11.56 -8.12
N THR A 102 10.26 -10.79 -9.12
CA THR A 102 10.16 -9.32 -9.08
C THR A 102 8.71 -8.84 -9.22
N ALA A 103 7.74 -9.75 -9.14
CA ALA A 103 6.33 -9.39 -9.10
C ALA A 103 6.02 -8.60 -7.82
N ILE A 104 4.97 -7.78 -7.88
CA ILE A 104 4.51 -7.00 -6.72
C ILE A 104 3.48 -7.85 -5.96
N TRP A 105 3.87 -8.35 -4.79
CA TRP A 105 3.04 -9.16 -3.92
C TRP A 105 2.77 -8.41 -2.60
N PRO A 106 1.52 -8.31 -2.15
CA PRO A 106 1.17 -7.50 -0.99
C PRO A 106 1.61 -8.18 0.31
N GLN A 107 2.72 -7.70 0.88
CA GLN A 107 3.23 -8.12 2.18
C GLN A 107 3.90 -6.98 2.94
N ALA A 108 4.01 -7.16 4.26
CA ALA A 108 4.90 -6.36 5.09
C ALA A 108 6.39 -6.65 4.75
N ALA A 109 7.29 -5.75 5.14
CA ALA A 109 8.74 -5.98 5.05
C ALA A 109 9.18 -7.23 5.84
N GLY A 110 8.43 -7.60 6.90
CA GLY A 110 8.62 -8.82 7.69
C GLY A 110 8.12 -10.11 7.02
N GLY A 111 7.56 -10.04 5.81
CA GLY A 111 7.07 -11.21 5.06
C GLY A 111 5.64 -11.65 5.41
N ILE A 112 4.91 -10.88 6.23
CA ILE A 112 3.50 -11.19 6.55
C ILE A 112 2.63 -10.77 5.36
N PRO A 113 1.86 -11.70 4.75
CA PRO A 113 0.91 -11.37 3.69
C PRO A 113 -0.16 -10.40 4.16
N PHE A 114 -0.48 -9.42 3.32
CA PHE A 114 -1.66 -8.58 3.53
C PHE A 114 -2.91 -9.44 3.61
N ASN A 115 -3.78 -9.16 4.58
CA ASN A 115 -5.05 -9.85 4.76
C ASN A 115 -6.07 -8.90 5.43
N ALA A 116 -7.32 -9.33 5.55
CA ALA A 116 -8.38 -8.49 6.10
C ALA A 116 -8.25 -8.20 7.62
N CYS A 117 -7.31 -8.82 8.33
CA CYS A 117 -7.05 -8.51 9.74
C CYS A 117 -6.29 -7.18 9.92
N GLU A 118 -5.71 -6.64 8.86
CA GLU A 118 -4.85 -5.44 8.88
C GLU A 118 -5.64 -4.11 9.00
N PHE A 119 -6.96 -4.11 8.80
CA PHE A 119 -7.81 -2.92 8.95
C PHE A 119 -9.18 -3.28 9.55
N GLN A 120 -9.92 -2.27 10.01
CA GLN A 120 -11.26 -2.47 10.56
C GLN A 120 -12.33 -1.60 9.89
N SER A 121 -13.55 -2.12 9.88
CA SER A 121 -14.76 -1.40 9.48
C SER A 121 -15.90 -1.90 10.37
N LYS A 122 -16.31 -1.08 11.32
CA LYS A 122 -17.22 -1.44 12.42
C LYS A 122 -18.64 -0.96 12.19
N GLY A 123 -18.83 0.01 11.30
CA GLY A 123 -20.15 0.56 11.01
C GLY A 123 -20.61 1.63 11.99
N ASP A 124 -19.80 1.96 12.98
CA ASP A 124 -19.98 3.08 13.88
C ASP A 124 -19.02 4.21 13.47
N ALA A 125 -19.57 5.40 13.21
CA ALA A 125 -18.81 6.50 12.63
C ALA A 125 -17.66 6.98 13.52
N ILE A 126 -17.82 6.97 14.85
CA ILE A 126 -16.77 7.42 15.76
C ILE A 126 -15.67 6.36 15.81
N THR A 127 -16.04 5.09 15.98
CA THR A 127 -15.09 3.99 16.06
C THR A 127 -14.26 3.86 14.78
N ASP A 128 -14.90 3.99 13.61
CA ASP A 128 -14.23 3.93 12.32
C ASP A 128 -13.25 5.10 12.14
N LEU A 129 -13.66 6.34 12.46
CA LEU A 129 -12.76 7.51 12.39
C LEU A 129 -11.60 7.44 13.40
N TYR A 130 -11.76 6.77 14.54
CA TYR A 130 -10.66 6.53 15.48
C TYR A 130 -9.66 5.50 14.95
N GLU A 131 -10.13 4.50 14.22
CA GLU A 131 -9.26 3.54 13.56
C GLU A 131 -8.51 4.19 12.39
N ASP A 132 -9.18 5.05 11.61
CA ASP A 132 -8.55 5.88 10.58
C ASP A 132 -7.42 6.74 11.16
N MET A 133 -7.69 7.45 12.26
CA MET A 133 -6.66 8.25 12.95
C MET A 133 -5.49 7.41 13.47
N ALA A 134 -5.75 6.17 13.91
CA ALA A 134 -4.70 5.28 14.39
C ALA A 134 -3.81 4.80 13.24
N ALA A 135 -4.42 4.48 12.09
CA ALA A 135 -3.70 4.04 10.91
C ALA A 135 -2.85 5.18 10.31
N ASP A 136 -3.43 6.35 10.08
CA ASP A 136 -2.72 7.51 9.53
C ASP A 136 -1.72 8.11 10.53
N GLY A 137 -2.03 8.03 11.83
CA GLY A 137 -1.14 8.51 12.88
C GLY A 137 0.12 7.65 13.05
N ALA A 138 0.11 6.41 12.57
CA ALA A 138 1.26 5.51 12.60
C ALA A 138 2.24 5.73 11.43
N THR A 139 1.83 6.45 10.38
CA THR A 139 2.64 6.72 9.18
C THR A 139 3.34 8.09 9.20
N ALA A 140 3.06 8.94 10.22
CA ALA A 140 3.61 10.28 10.39
C ALA A 140 4.90 10.36 11.22
#